data_AF-S4W4D3-F1
#
_entry.id   AF-S4W4D3-F1
#
_cell.length_a   1.000
_cell.length_b   1.000
_cell.length_c   1.000
_cell.angle_alpha   90.00
_cell.angle_beta   90.00
_cell.angle_gamma   90.00
#
_symmetry.space_group_name_H-M   'P 1'
#
loop_
_entity.id
_entity.type
_entity.pdbx_description
1 polymer ?
#
loop_
_entity_poly.entity_id
_entity_poly.type
_entity_poly.pdbx_seq_one_letter_code
_entity_poly.pdbx_strand_id
1 'polypeptide(L)'
;KLNGFIFTSNGWVQSYGSRYVRPPIIVGDVSRSGPMTVKESKYAQSITKKPMKGMLTGPVTCLRWSFPRDDISPMVQAQQLALALRDEVNDLEAAGVYVIQVDEPAIREGLPLRAGAERDDYVRWAVESFRLATSGVEDATQIHSHFCYSDLDPNHIK
;
A
#
# COMPACT_ATOMS: atom_id res chain seq x y z
N LYS A 1 8.17 10.51 1.10
CA LYS A 1 8.88 10.05 2.33
C LYS A 1 9.49 8.66 2.18
N LEU A 2 9.33 8.01 1.02
CA LEU A 2 10.07 6.80 0.66
C LEU A 2 11.25 7.19 -0.24
N ASN A 3 12.40 6.58 -0.01
CA ASN A 3 13.50 6.58 -0.97
C ASN A 3 13.09 5.74 -2.20
N GLY A 4 13.76 5.95 -3.33
CA GLY A 4 13.44 5.25 -4.59
C GLY A 4 12.27 5.85 -5.38
N PHE A 5 11.58 6.85 -4.84
CA PHE A 5 10.50 7.58 -5.50
C PHE A 5 10.96 8.96 -6.00
N ILE A 6 10.48 9.35 -7.18
CA ILE A 6 10.48 10.74 -7.66
C ILE A 6 9.07 11.17 -8.06
N PHE A 7 8.86 12.49 -8.13
CA PHE A 7 7.56 13.08 -8.43
C PHE A 7 7.71 14.12 -9.53
N THR A 8 6.80 14.10 -10.49
CA THR A 8 6.76 15.11 -11.56
C THR A 8 6.00 16.35 -11.08
N SER A 9 6.21 17.49 -11.75
CA SER A 9 5.38 18.69 -11.53
C SER A 9 4.13 18.70 -12.43
N ASN A 10 4.30 18.36 -13.71
CA ASN A 10 3.24 18.46 -14.74
C ASN A 10 2.92 17.13 -15.46
N GLY A 11 3.35 15.98 -14.92
CA GLY A 11 3.10 14.66 -15.51
C GLY A 11 1.70 14.12 -15.23
N TRP A 12 0.68 14.84 -15.68
CA TRP A 12 -0.72 14.50 -15.45
C TRP A 12 -1.20 13.37 -16.38
N VAL A 13 -1.96 12.44 -15.82
CA VAL A 13 -2.64 11.35 -16.54
C VAL A 13 -4.13 11.41 -16.21
N GLN A 14 -4.98 11.36 -17.22
CA GLN A 14 -6.42 11.32 -17.02
C GLN A 14 -6.82 9.99 -16.38
N SER A 15 -7.59 10.03 -15.29
CA SER A 15 -8.13 8.84 -14.64
C SER A 15 -9.56 8.57 -15.12
N TYR A 16 -10.46 9.55 -14.97
CA TYR A 16 -11.82 9.49 -15.51
C TYR A 16 -12.45 10.89 -15.59
N GLY A 17 -13.34 11.12 -16.57
CA GLY A 17 -14.03 12.41 -16.73
C GLY A 17 -13.05 13.58 -16.78
N SER A 18 -13.17 14.53 -15.85
CA SER A 18 -12.23 15.66 -15.69
C SER A 18 -11.22 15.48 -14.54
N ARG A 19 -11.11 14.27 -13.97
CA ARG A 19 -10.21 13.94 -12.88
C ARG A 19 -8.90 13.37 -13.41
N TYR A 20 -7.80 13.97 -12.97
CA TYR A 20 -6.45 13.61 -13.33
C TYR A 20 -5.68 13.21 -12.08
N VAL A 21 -4.71 12.33 -12.28
CA VAL A 21 -3.73 11.95 -11.28
C VAL A 21 -2.34 12.33 -11.79
N ARG A 22 -1.38 12.41 -10.87
CA ARG A 22 0.03 12.61 -11.20
C ARG A 22 0.82 11.48 -10.55
N PRO A 23 0.86 10.30 -11.19
CA PRO A 23 1.52 9.12 -10.63
C PRO A 23 2.98 9.45 -10.34
N PRO A 24 3.52 9.04 -9.18
CA PRO A 24 4.94 9.13 -8.94
C PRO A 24 5.68 8.06 -9.76
N ILE A 25 7.01 8.14 -9.80
CA ILE A 25 7.86 7.22 -10.57
C ILE A 25 8.79 6.51 -9.58
N ILE A 26 8.82 5.19 -9.64
CA ILE A 26 9.77 4.37 -8.90
C ILE A 26 11.04 4.27 -9.76
N VAL A 27 12.17 4.73 -9.24
CA VAL A 27 13.45 4.81 -9.99
C VAL A 27 14.60 4.09 -9.30
N GLY A 28 14.36 3.50 -8.13
CA GLY A 28 15.38 2.84 -7.35
C GLY A 28 14.78 1.98 -6.25
N ASP A 29 15.64 1.42 -5.40
CA ASP A 29 15.20 0.57 -4.30
C ASP A 29 14.43 1.38 -3.26
N VAL A 30 13.29 0.83 -2.84
CA VAL A 30 12.36 1.50 -1.94
C VAL A 30 12.72 1.21 -0.49
N SER A 31 12.83 2.28 0.30
CA SER A 31 13.00 2.19 1.75
C SER A 31 12.34 3.38 2.44
N ARG A 32 11.92 3.20 3.69
CA ARG A 32 11.35 4.28 4.52
C ARG A 32 12.49 4.98 5.27
N SER A 33 12.63 6.29 5.09
CA SER A 33 13.68 7.08 5.78
C SER A 33 13.29 7.53 7.20
N GLY A 34 12.01 7.42 7.55
CA GLY A 34 11.49 7.68 8.89
C GLY A 34 9.95 7.74 8.92
N PRO A 35 9.36 8.02 10.11
CA PRO A 35 7.91 8.07 10.31
C PRO A 35 7.15 8.96 9.33
N MET A 36 6.09 8.39 8.75
CA MET A 36 5.28 9.04 7.73
C MET A 36 4.03 9.69 8.29
N THR A 37 3.21 8.94 9.02
CA THR A 37 1.87 9.31 9.51
C THR A 37 1.73 9.21 11.04
N VAL A 38 2.72 8.62 11.73
CA VAL A 38 2.73 8.44 13.20
C VAL A 38 2.41 9.73 13.96
N LYS A 39 3.01 10.87 13.58
CA LYS A 39 2.82 12.15 14.29
C LYS A 39 1.35 12.57 14.27
N GLU A 40 0.73 12.55 13.09
CA GLU A 40 -0.64 12.97 12.88
C GLU A 40 -1.61 11.96 13.51
N SER A 41 -1.39 10.67 13.33
CA SER A 41 -2.22 9.60 13.90
C SER A 41 -2.17 9.61 15.44
N LYS A 42 -0.98 9.75 16.04
CA LYS A 42 -0.85 9.84 17.50
C LYS A 42 -1.59 11.06 18.06
N TYR A 43 -1.47 12.22 17.41
CA TYR A 43 -2.22 13.41 17.81
C TYR A 43 -3.73 13.19 17.70
N ALA A 44 -4.21 12.64 16.57
CA ALA A 44 -5.62 12.37 16.36
C ALA A 44 -6.20 11.39 17.41
N GLN A 45 -5.45 10.35 17.79
CA GLN A 45 -5.86 9.46 18.87
C GLN A 45 -5.88 10.16 20.24
N SER A 46 -4.98 11.13 20.49
CA SER A 46 -4.89 11.82 21.79
C SER A 46 -6.09 12.72 22.13
N ILE A 47 -6.81 13.21 21.12
CA ILE A 47 -7.95 14.13 21.28
C ILE A 47 -9.31 13.42 21.37
N THR A 48 -9.32 12.08 21.43
CA THR A 48 -10.55 11.29 21.54
C THR A 48 -10.33 10.05 22.38
N LYS A 49 -11.38 9.60 23.09
CA LYS A 49 -11.39 8.29 23.76
C LYS A 49 -11.83 7.14 22.83
N LYS A 50 -12.33 7.46 21.64
CA LYS A 50 -12.73 6.45 20.66
C LYS A 50 -11.48 5.90 19.94
N PRO A 51 -11.50 4.64 19.50
CA PRO A 51 -10.45 4.11 18.63
C PRO A 51 -10.35 4.93 17.34
N MET A 52 -9.14 5.37 17.01
CA MET A 52 -8.83 6.16 15.83
C MET A 52 -8.00 5.31 14.87
N LYS A 53 -8.32 5.37 13.57
CA LYS A 53 -7.64 4.56 12.54
C LYS A 53 -6.35 5.22 12.06
N GLY A 54 -5.23 4.50 12.17
CA GLY A 54 -4.06 4.76 11.33
C GLY A 54 -4.41 4.47 9.87
N MET A 55 -3.93 5.28 8.92
CA MET A 55 -4.25 5.14 7.50
C MET A 55 -2.99 5.02 6.68
N LEU A 56 -2.89 3.96 5.89
CA LEU A 56 -1.81 3.69 4.94
C LEU A 56 -2.40 3.20 3.62
N THR A 57 -1.62 3.36 2.55
CA THR A 57 -1.89 2.72 1.27
C THR A 57 -1.03 1.46 1.17
N GLY A 58 -1.62 0.36 0.75
CA GLY A 58 -0.95 -0.93 0.65
C GLY A 58 0.10 -0.98 -0.47
N PRO A 59 1.04 -1.94 -0.38
CA PRO A 59 2.17 -2.05 -1.31
C PRO A 59 1.75 -2.24 -2.77
N VAL A 60 0.69 -3.01 -3.04
CA VAL A 60 0.23 -3.26 -4.41
C VAL A 60 -0.33 -1.98 -4.99
N THR A 61 -1.16 -1.24 -4.25
CA THR A 61 -1.71 0.04 -4.69
C THR A 61 -0.62 1.10 -4.88
N CYS A 62 0.34 1.19 -3.96
CA CYS A 62 1.50 2.06 -4.15
C CYS A 62 2.25 1.74 -5.44
N LEU A 63 2.41 0.46 -5.80
CA LEU A 63 3.02 0.04 -7.06
C LEU A 63 2.14 0.38 -8.28
N ARG A 64 0.86 0.00 -8.25
CA ARG A 64 -0.05 0.09 -9.39
C ARG A 64 -0.38 1.53 -9.78
N TRP A 65 -0.46 2.43 -8.82
CA TRP A 65 -0.70 3.86 -9.07
C TRP A 65 0.57 4.71 -9.16
N SER A 66 1.71 4.04 -9.37
CA SER A 66 2.97 4.64 -9.76
C SER A 66 3.35 4.20 -11.17
N PHE A 67 4.28 4.91 -11.79
CA PHE A 67 5.06 4.35 -12.89
C PHE A 67 6.15 3.45 -12.31
N PRO A 68 6.08 2.13 -12.48
CA PRO A 68 7.07 1.20 -11.97
C PRO A 68 8.37 1.31 -12.76
N ARG A 69 9.49 0.89 -12.14
CA ARG A 69 10.74 0.65 -12.88
C ARG A 69 10.64 -0.65 -13.68
N ASP A 70 11.40 -0.73 -14.77
CA ASP A 70 11.33 -1.78 -15.78
C ASP A 70 12.48 -2.79 -15.71
N ASP A 71 13.47 -2.57 -14.84
CA ASP A 71 14.66 -3.39 -14.67
C ASP A 71 14.53 -4.51 -13.63
N ILE A 72 13.47 -4.48 -12.80
CA ILE A 72 13.15 -5.53 -11.82
C ILE A 72 11.65 -5.87 -11.83
N SER A 73 11.31 -7.08 -11.38
CA SER A 73 9.93 -7.54 -11.42
C SER A 73 8.99 -6.72 -10.51
N PRO A 74 7.69 -6.63 -10.86
CA PRO A 74 6.68 -6.01 -10.00
C PRO A 74 6.63 -6.60 -8.59
N MET A 75 6.85 -7.92 -8.46
CA MET A 75 6.90 -8.62 -7.17
C MET A 75 7.99 -8.05 -6.26
N VAL A 76 9.21 -7.84 -6.78
CA VAL A 76 10.32 -7.30 -5.97
C VAL A 76 9.99 -5.87 -5.51
N GLN A 77 9.42 -5.05 -6.40
CA GLN A 77 9.01 -3.68 -6.06
C GLN A 77 7.92 -3.68 -4.97
N ALA A 78 6.91 -4.54 -5.09
CA ALA A 78 5.84 -4.68 -4.10
C ALA A 78 6.37 -5.16 -2.73
N GLN A 79 7.34 -6.08 -2.71
CA GLN A 79 7.96 -6.55 -1.47
C GLN A 79 8.81 -5.47 -0.80
N GLN A 80 9.57 -4.67 -1.56
CA GLN A 80 10.30 -3.52 -0.98
C GLN A 80 9.34 -2.49 -0.38
N LEU A 81 8.24 -2.19 -1.09
CA LEU A 81 7.16 -1.34 -0.58
C LEU A 81 6.54 -1.93 0.71
N ALA A 82 6.29 -3.24 0.72
CA ALA A 82 5.71 -3.92 1.88
C ALA A 82 6.61 -3.83 3.11
N LEU A 83 7.92 -4.04 2.96
CA LEU A 83 8.88 -3.89 4.05
C LEU A 83 8.91 -2.44 4.57
N ALA A 84 8.95 -1.46 3.67
CA ALA A 84 8.91 -0.06 4.05
C ALA A 84 7.62 0.33 4.79
N LEU A 85 6.48 -0.26 4.40
CA LEU A 85 5.18 -0.05 5.04
C LEU A 85 5.07 -0.80 6.37
N ARG A 86 5.69 -1.97 6.50
CA ARG A 86 5.75 -2.73 7.76
C ARG A 86 6.34 -1.90 8.89
N ASP A 87 7.43 -1.19 8.61
CA ASP A 87 8.03 -0.29 9.59
C ASP A 87 7.06 0.81 10.05
N GLU A 88 6.23 1.33 9.15
CA GLU A 88 5.22 2.34 9.50
C GLU A 88 4.05 1.74 10.29
N VAL A 89 3.59 0.54 9.93
CA VAL A 89 2.57 -0.20 10.67
C VAL A 89 3.03 -0.46 12.11
N ASN A 90 4.25 -0.96 12.28
CA ASN A 90 4.84 -1.22 13.59
C ASN A 90 5.01 0.07 14.40
N ASP A 91 5.45 1.16 13.77
CA ASP A 91 5.58 2.45 14.45
C ASP A 91 4.22 3.02 14.89
N LEU A 92 3.17 2.82 14.09
CA LEU A 92 1.81 3.23 14.46
C LEU A 92 1.31 2.44 15.69
N GLU A 93 1.50 1.13 15.70
CA GLU A 93 1.19 0.28 16.85
C GLU A 93 1.97 0.72 18.10
N ALA A 94 3.29 0.90 17.99
CA ALA A 94 4.14 1.37 19.07
C ALA A 94 3.78 2.77 19.58
N ALA A 95 3.16 3.60 18.74
CA ALA A 95 2.65 4.92 19.09
C ALA A 95 1.26 4.91 19.75
N GLY A 96 0.64 3.73 19.92
CA GLY A 96 -0.66 3.54 20.55
C GLY A 96 -1.85 3.59 19.59
N VAL A 97 -1.62 3.38 18.29
CA VAL A 97 -2.67 3.33 17.27
C VAL A 97 -2.96 1.87 16.94
N TYR A 98 -3.91 1.26 17.67
CA TYR A 98 -4.20 -0.18 17.59
C TYR A 98 -5.25 -0.56 16.55
N VAL A 99 -5.80 0.40 15.80
CA VAL A 99 -6.63 0.13 14.63
C VAL A 99 -5.92 0.74 13.44
N ILE A 100 -5.45 -0.07 12.51
CA ILE A 100 -4.64 0.38 11.37
C ILE A 100 -5.31 -0.11 10.10
N GLN A 101 -5.57 0.82 9.19
CA GLN A 101 -6.16 0.52 7.90
C GLN A 101 -5.11 0.66 6.81
N VAL A 102 -4.94 -0.40 6.02
CA VAL A 102 -4.03 -0.48 4.88
C VAL A 102 -4.86 -0.73 3.62
N ASP A 103 -5.03 0.29 2.79
CA ASP A 103 -5.96 0.28 1.66
C ASP A 103 -5.35 -0.38 0.42
N GLU A 104 -6.04 -1.35 -0.19
CA GLU A 104 -5.61 -2.03 -1.42
C GLU A 104 -6.62 -1.96 -2.58
N PRO A 105 -7.10 -0.76 -2.97
CA PRO A 105 -8.09 -0.62 -4.03
C PRO A 105 -7.59 -1.10 -5.40
N ALA A 106 -6.28 -1.04 -5.68
CA ALA A 106 -5.74 -1.44 -6.98
C ALA A 106 -5.35 -2.93 -7.06
N ILE A 107 -5.65 -3.74 -6.03
CA ILE A 107 -5.29 -5.16 -6.02
C ILE A 107 -5.91 -5.93 -7.20
N ARG A 108 -7.10 -5.54 -7.63
CA ARG A 108 -7.76 -6.14 -8.80
C ARG A 108 -7.36 -5.46 -10.11
N GLU A 109 -7.03 -4.17 -10.08
CA GLU A 109 -6.55 -3.41 -11.22
C GLU A 109 -5.24 -3.98 -11.77
N GLY A 110 -4.35 -4.45 -10.88
CA GLY A 110 -3.08 -5.06 -11.27
C GLY A 110 -3.16 -6.49 -11.80
N LEU A 111 -4.33 -7.14 -11.74
CA LEU A 111 -4.51 -8.54 -12.13
C LEU A 111 -4.22 -8.72 -13.64
N PRO A 112 -3.32 -9.64 -14.04
CA PRO A 112 -3.04 -9.91 -15.45
C PRO A 112 -4.30 -10.25 -16.23
N LEU A 113 -4.38 -9.78 -17.49
CA LEU A 113 -5.61 -9.85 -18.30
C LEU A 113 -6.01 -11.28 -18.70
N ARG A 114 -5.04 -12.19 -18.78
CA ARG A 114 -5.25 -13.58 -19.18
C ARG A 114 -5.12 -14.51 -17.98
N ALA A 115 -5.92 -15.56 -17.96
CA ALA A 115 -5.69 -16.66 -17.03
C ALA A 115 -4.37 -17.38 -17.37
N GLY A 116 -3.74 -17.98 -16.37
CA GLY A 116 -2.47 -18.69 -16.50
C GLY A 116 -1.49 -18.32 -15.39
N ALA A 117 -0.28 -18.87 -15.49
CA ALA A 117 0.74 -18.80 -14.44
C ALA A 117 1.04 -17.37 -13.95
N GLU A 118 1.06 -16.37 -14.85
CA GLU A 118 1.30 -14.98 -14.48
C GLU A 118 0.21 -14.42 -13.55
N ARG A 119 -1.06 -14.77 -13.81
CA ARG A 119 -2.19 -14.35 -12.97
C ARG A 119 -2.15 -15.04 -11.61
N ASP A 120 -1.84 -16.34 -11.60
CA ASP A 120 -1.75 -17.11 -10.37
C ASP A 120 -0.60 -16.62 -9.49
N ASP A 121 0.55 -16.33 -10.11
CA ASP A 121 1.70 -15.73 -9.44
C ASP A 121 1.37 -14.33 -8.92
N TYR A 122 0.66 -13.50 -9.70
CA TYR A 122 0.18 -12.18 -9.26
C TYR A 122 -0.64 -12.27 -7.98
N VAL A 123 -1.67 -13.13 -7.97
CA VAL A 123 -2.53 -13.29 -6.80
C VAL A 123 -1.70 -13.68 -5.58
N ARG A 124 -0.76 -14.63 -5.74
CA ARG A 124 0.12 -15.06 -4.65
C ARG A 124 0.96 -13.90 -4.11
N TRP A 125 1.76 -13.24 -4.94
CA TRP A 125 2.69 -12.23 -4.43
C TRP A 125 2.00 -10.94 -3.99
N ALA A 126 0.84 -10.59 -4.56
CA ALA A 126 0.06 -9.43 -4.15
C ALA A 126 -0.44 -9.60 -2.70
N VAL A 127 -1.03 -10.77 -2.39
CA VAL A 127 -1.48 -11.11 -1.04
C VAL A 127 -0.31 -11.24 -0.07
N GLU A 128 0.79 -11.89 -0.49
CA GLU A 128 2.01 -12.00 0.33
C GLU A 128 2.59 -10.63 0.66
N SER A 129 2.60 -9.67 -0.28
CA SER A 129 3.10 -8.31 -0.04
C SER A 129 2.22 -7.57 0.98
N PHE A 130 0.90 -7.68 0.88
CA PHE A 130 0.00 -7.11 1.88
C PHE A 130 0.23 -7.72 3.27
N ARG A 131 0.36 -9.05 3.36
CA ARG A 131 0.65 -9.75 4.61
C ARG A 131 2.01 -9.36 5.16
N LEU A 132 3.03 -9.22 4.31
CA LEU A 132 4.37 -8.79 4.71
C LEU A 132 4.36 -7.42 5.40
N ALA A 133 3.52 -6.50 4.92
CA ALA A 133 3.34 -5.18 5.53
C ALA A 133 2.59 -5.21 6.88
N THR A 134 1.76 -6.24 7.13
CA THR A 134 0.77 -6.23 8.22
C THR A 134 0.95 -7.34 9.26
N SER A 135 1.83 -8.32 9.02
CA SER A 135 2.03 -9.49 9.90
C SER A 135 3.08 -9.25 11.00
N GLY A 136 3.43 -7.99 11.28
CA GLY A 136 4.36 -7.60 12.34
C GLY A 136 3.69 -7.15 13.64
N VAL A 137 2.36 -7.05 13.64
CA VAL A 137 1.57 -6.50 14.76
C VAL A 137 1.18 -7.57 15.77
N GLU A 138 0.83 -7.14 16.97
CA GLU A 138 0.25 -7.98 18.01
C GLU A 138 -1.17 -8.41 17.66
N ASP A 139 -1.62 -9.55 18.22
CA ASP A 139 -2.97 -10.09 18.00
C ASP A 139 -4.09 -9.11 18.39
N ALA A 140 -3.81 -8.20 19.33
CA ALA A 140 -4.75 -7.18 19.79
C ALA A 140 -4.93 -6.02 18.80
N THR A 141 -3.99 -5.84 17.85
CA THR A 141 -4.04 -4.77 16.85
C THR A 141 -4.93 -5.18 15.69
N GLN A 142 -5.90 -4.33 15.39
CA GLN A 142 -6.90 -4.60 14.37
C GLN A 142 -6.49 -4.01 13.01
N ILE A 143 -6.06 -4.87 12.09
CA ILE A 143 -5.81 -4.50 10.70
C ILE A 143 -7.13 -4.46 9.91
N HIS A 144 -7.35 -3.34 9.21
CA HIS A 144 -8.43 -3.15 8.25
C HIS A 144 -7.85 -3.01 6.85
N SER A 145 -8.63 -3.39 5.84
CA SER A 145 -8.34 -3.03 4.45
C SER A 145 -9.58 -2.50 3.76
N HIS A 146 -9.37 -1.80 2.65
CA HIS A 146 -10.40 -1.24 1.81
C HIS A 146 -10.12 -1.59 0.35
N PHE A 147 -11.17 -1.98 -0.35
CA PHE A 147 -11.18 -2.28 -1.78
C PHE A 147 -12.31 -1.48 -2.42
N CYS A 148 -12.09 -0.93 -3.62
CA CYS A 148 -13.12 -0.19 -4.33
C CYS A 148 -13.02 -0.31 -5.85
N TYR A 149 -14.13 0.05 -6.52
CA TYR A 149 -14.22 0.26 -7.96
C TYR A 149 -13.58 -0.83 -8.83
N SER A 150 -13.85 -2.09 -8.49
CA SER A 150 -13.28 -3.26 -9.17
C SER A 150 -14.28 -4.43 -9.15
N ASP A 151 -14.18 -5.33 -10.13
CA ASP A 151 -14.87 -6.62 -10.12
C ASP A 151 -14.09 -7.59 -9.22
N LEU A 152 -14.35 -7.48 -7.91
CA LEU A 152 -13.59 -8.13 -6.85
C LEU A 152 -13.95 -9.62 -6.77
N ASP A 153 -12.91 -10.47 -6.76
CA ASP A 153 -13.04 -11.89 -6.45
C ASP A 153 -12.69 -12.11 -4.96
N PRO A 154 -13.63 -12.55 -4.11
CA PRO A 154 -13.37 -12.81 -2.70
C PRO A 154 -12.25 -13.84 -2.44
N ASN A 155 -11.94 -14.70 -3.40
CA ASN A 155 -10.87 -15.70 -3.24
C ASN A 155 -9.47 -15.13 -3.51
N HIS A 156 -9.36 -14.02 -4.25
CA HIS A 156 -8.09 -13.34 -4.50
C HIS A 156 -7.71 -12.33 -3.40
N ILE A 157 -8.59 -12.14 -2.41
CA ILE A 157 -8.48 -11.11 -1.38
C ILE A 157 -8.30 -11.73 0.03
N LYS A 158 -8.48 -13.05 0.16
CA LYS A 158 -8.26 -13.81 1.40
C LYS A 158 -6.82 -14.27 1.52
#